data_AF-A0A7N0VDW9-F1
#
_entry.id   AF-A0A7N0VDW9-F1
#
_cell.length_a   1.000
_cell.length_b   1.000
_cell.length_c   1.000
_cell.angle_alpha   90.00
_cell.angle_beta   90.00
_cell.angle_gamma   90.00
#
_symmetry.space_group_name_H-M   'P 1'
#
loop_
_entity.id
_entity.type
_entity.pdbx_description
1 polymer ?
#
loop_
_entity_poly.entity_id
_entity_poly.type
_entity_poly.pdbx_seq_one_letter_code
_entity_poly.pdbx_strand_id
1 'polypeptide(L)'
;MQIWNTSGKKQRELSKLLNEWAIHILGKYKNKKLSSSIYLSEAEPFLEQYGKRSPENMALIGSAGNFVKAEDFMAIVEEGQDEEGDLVKEQEQAPMSPTNVVKDTIPKREGLIVFFPGIPGCAKSALCKEILKASGDLGDDRPVHSLMGDLIKGKYWQKVAEECRKRPYSVMLADKNAPNVEVWDQIQNISRSTGATAVPVVPQSEGTDSNPFSLDALAVFIFRVLHRENHPGNLDKASPNAGFVLLMFYHLYDGMNRKEFENALLSSFGALVNMPLLKPDRSPLPNELESILEEGINLYNLHHSRHGRLESTKGTYVKEWAKWEKRLRETLFAHTDYLTSIQVPFEIAVKQVLEQLKAILKHEYKTPGSDKRPGTTVFSAISLPVGDILNLLQTVALENPDVEGFLKDKRFEESLTRAHVTLAHKRSHGLAAVCSYAQFLNREVPVEITALLFSDKLAALEARIGSIDGERIKSLNGWPHITLWTAQGAPPKEANTLPQLHSEGKATRIEISPPITISGPLEFH
;
A
#
# COMPACT_ATOMS: atom_id res chain seq x y z
N MET A 1 13.18 -7.98 -36.46
CA MET A 1 14.66 -7.99 -36.51
C MET A 1 15.21 -7.05 -37.57
N GLN A 2 14.91 -7.22 -38.87
CA GLN A 2 15.35 -6.27 -39.92
C GLN A 2 14.81 -4.84 -39.72
N ILE A 3 13.53 -4.70 -39.33
CA ILE A 3 12.89 -3.40 -39.01
C ILE A 3 13.55 -2.70 -37.81
N TRP A 4 14.13 -3.46 -36.87
CA TRP A 4 14.75 -2.93 -35.65
C TRP A 4 16.27 -2.78 -35.76
N ASN A 5 16.82 -2.88 -36.97
CA ASN A 5 18.25 -2.75 -37.29
C ASN A 5 19.18 -3.52 -36.33
N THR A 6 18.79 -4.75 -35.93
CA THR A 6 19.53 -5.53 -34.93
C THR A 6 20.83 -6.08 -35.51
N SER A 7 21.92 -6.07 -34.75
CA SER A 7 23.23 -6.54 -35.24
C SER A 7 23.21 -8.00 -35.68
N GLY A 8 24.04 -8.38 -36.67
CA GLY A 8 24.05 -9.75 -37.20
C GLY A 8 24.34 -10.82 -36.14
N LYS A 9 25.14 -10.49 -35.12
CA LYS A 9 25.36 -11.36 -33.96
C LYS A 9 24.07 -11.57 -33.15
N LYS A 10 23.37 -10.48 -32.83
CA LYS A 10 22.12 -10.52 -32.04
C LYS A 10 20.97 -11.18 -32.79
N GLN A 11 20.92 -11.05 -34.12
CA GLN A 11 19.95 -11.76 -34.97
C GLN A 11 20.13 -13.28 -34.92
N ARG A 12 21.38 -13.78 -34.88
CA ARG A 12 21.66 -15.22 -34.74
C ARG A 12 21.23 -15.73 -33.37
N GLU A 13 21.52 -14.97 -32.32
CA GLU A 13 21.14 -15.30 -30.94
C GLU A 13 19.61 -15.34 -30.77
N LEU A 14 18.90 -14.33 -31.29
CA LEU A 14 17.42 -14.29 -31.26
C LEU A 14 16.78 -15.38 -32.12
N SER A 15 17.33 -15.66 -33.30
CA SER A 15 16.83 -16.75 -34.16
C SER A 15 16.98 -18.11 -33.46
N LYS A 16 18.06 -18.33 -32.72
CA LYS A 16 18.28 -19.55 -31.95
C LYS A 16 17.23 -19.70 -30.83
N LEU A 17 17.01 -18.64 -30.04
CA LEU A 17 15.98 -18.60 -29.01
C LEU A 17 14.58 -18.91 -29.59
N LEU A 18 14.21 -18.25 -30.70
CA LEU A 18 12.90 -18.43 -31.33
C LEU A 18 12.70 -19.83 -31.91
N ASN A 19 13.77 -20.44 -32.45
CA ASN A 19 13.71 -21.83 -32.92
C ASN A 19 13.52 -22.82 -31.77
N GLU A 20 14.24 -22.64 -30.65
CA GLU A 20 14.06 -23.50 -29.47
C GLU A 20 12.67 -23.34 -28.85
N TRP A 21 12.14 -22.11 -28.84
CA TRP A 21 10.77 -21.84 -28.43
C TRP A 21 9.74 -22.54 -29.33
N ALA A 22 9.92 -22.44 -30.65
CA ALA A 22 9.04 -23.10 -31.60
C ALA A 22 9.04 -24.63 -31.41
N ILE A 23 10.22 -25.24 -31.19
CA ILE A 23 10.33 -26.68 -30.91
C ILE A 23 9.62 -27.04 -29.59
N HIS A 24 9.81 -26.23 -28.54
CA HIS A 24 9.18 -26.44 -27.23
C HIS A 24 7.65 -26.47 -27.34
N ILE A 25 7.08 -25.47 -28.01
CA ILE A 25 5.63 -25.34 -28.19
C ILE A 25 5.07 -26.43 -29.10
N LEU A 26 5.72 -26.72 -30.24
CA LEU A 26 5.26 -27.76 -31.17
C LEU A 26 5.31 -29.15 -30.52
N GLY A 27 6.34 -29.42 -29.70
CA GLY A 27 6.48 -30.67 -28.96
C GLY A 27 5.41 -30.84 -27.87
N LYS A 28 5.09 -29.77 -27.13
CA LYS A 28 4.11 -29.81 -26.05
C LYS A 28 2.66 -29.86 -26.55
N TYR A 29 2.35 -29.20 -27.67
CA TYR A 29 0.97 -29.03 -28.16
C TYR A 29 0.66 -29.70 -29.50
N LYS A 30 1.58 -30.52 -30.05
CA LYS A 30 1.37 -31.40 -31.21
C LYS A 30 0.72 -30.69 -32.41
N ASN A 31 1.28 -29.56 -32.83
CA ASN A 31 0.85 -28.76 -33.99
C ASN A 31 -0.59 -28.18 -33.94
N LYS A 32 -1.22 -28.08 -32.76
CA LYS A 32 -2.50 -27.37 -32.62
C LYS A 32 -2.29 -25.85 -32.61
N LYS A 33 -3.20 -25.09 -33.24
CA LYS A 33 -3.18 -23.61 -33.23
C LYS A 33 -3.50 -23.13 -31.81
N LEU A 34 -2.54 -22.45 -31.17
CA LEU A 34 -2.67 -21.95 -29.80
C LEU A 34 -3.42 -20.62 -29.74
N SER A 35 -4.17 -20.41 -28.66
CA SER A 35 -4.72 -19.09 -28.32
C SER A 35 -3.61 -18.18 -27.79
N SER A 36 -3.80 -16.86 -27.89
CA SER A 36 -2.87 -15.85 -27.38
C SER A 36 -2.61 -15.99 -25.88
N SER A 37 -3.62 -16.36 -25.10
CA SER A 37 -3.50 -16.60 -23.65
C SER A 37 -2.57 -17.76 -23.30
N ILE A 38 -2.64 -18.87 -24.05
CA ILE A 38 -1.77 -20.02 -23.82
C ILE A 38 -0.33 -19.67 -24.20
N TYR A 39 -0.14 -18.88 -25.26
CA TYR A 39 1.19 -18.44 -25.68
C TYR A 39 1.94 -17.67 -24.60
N LEU A 40 1.25 -16.79 -23.88
CA LEU A 40 1.84 -15.99 -22.79
C LEU A 40 2.14 -16.84 -21.55
N SER A 41 1.20 -17.69 -21.12
CA SER A 41 1.41 -18.56 -19.95
C SER A 41 2.55 -19.58 -20.12
N GLU A 42 2.88 -19.91 -21.35
CA GLU A 42 3.93 -20.88 -21.69
C GLU A 42 5.28 -20.21 -21.97
N ALA A 43 5.28 -18.94 -22.39
CA ALA A 43 6.50 -18.20 -22.72
C ALA A 43 7.33 -17.90 -21.48
N GLU A 44 6.70 -17.54 -20.37
CA GLU A 44 7.39 -17.17 -19.13
C GLU A 44 8.19 -18.34 -18.52
N PRO A 45 7.62 -19.55 -18.31
CA PRO A 45 8.39 -20.69 -17.82
C PRO A 45 9.53 -21.09 -18.77
N PHE A 46 9.32 -20.96 -20.08
CA PHE A 46 10.35 -21.27 -21.07
C PHE A 46 11.52 -20.28 -21.03
N LEU A 47 11.23 -18.98 -21.00
CA LEU A 47 12.25 -17.93 -20.97
C LEU A 47 13.05 -17.98 -19.66
N GLU A 48 12.40 -18.26 -18.53
CA GLU A 48 13.09 -18.48 -17.25
C GLU A 48 14.07 -19.66 -17.34
N GLN A 49 13.62 -20.80 -17.86
CA GLN A 49 14.47 -21.98 -18.03
C GLN A 49 15.59 -21.73 -19.04
N TYR A 50 15.33 -20.96 -20.10
CA TYR A 50 16.31 -20.62 -21.12
C TYR A 50 17.40 -19.69 -20.57
N GLY A 51 16.99 -18.68 -19.78
CA GLY A 51 17.88 -17.73 -19.10
C GLY A 51 18.78 -18.39 -18.05
N LYS A 52 18.27 -19.36 -17.30
CA LYS A 52 19.07 -20.10 -16.29
C LYS A 52 20.21 -20.93 -16.87
N ARG A 53 20.22 -21.20 -18.19
CA ARG A 53 21.26 -22.04 -18.83
C ARG A 53 22.58 -21.31 -19.00
N SER A 54 22.57 -19.99 -19.18
CA SER A 54 23.82 -19.21 -19.23
C SER A 54 23.59 -17.71 -18.99
N PRO A 55 24.62 -16.99 -18.49
CA PRO A 55 24.57 -15.53 -18.35
C PRO A 55 24.28 -14.79 -19.66
N GLU A 56 24.76 -15.31 -20.79
CA GLU A 56 24.52 -14.74 -22.13
C GLU A 56 23.06 -14.90 -22.55
N ASN A 57 22.44 -16.04 -22.23
CA ASN A 57 21.01 -16.25 -22.46
C ASN A 57 20.17 -15.33 -21.58
N MET A 58 20.56 -15.15 -20.32
CA MET A 58 19.90 -14.22 -19.41
C MET A 58 20.01 -12.76 -19.91
N ALA A 59 21.18 -12.36 -20.41
CA ALA A 59 21.37 -11.05 -21.01
C ALA A 59 20.60 -10.87 -22.33
N LEU A 60 20.39 -11.95 -23.09
CA LEU A 60 19.63 -11.94 -24.34
C LEU A 60 18.13 -11.71 -24.12
N ILE A 61 17.53 -12.38 -23.13
CA ILE A 61 16.11 -12.24 -22.79
C ILE A 61 15.82 -11.03 -21.89
N GLY A 62 16.84 -10.51 -21.20
CA GLY A 62 16.73 -9.34 -20.32
C GLY A 62 15.72 -9.55 -19.20
N SER A 63 14.93 -8.52 -18.89
CA SER A 63 13.92 -8.58 -17.82
C SER A 63 12.79 -9.58 -18.07
N ALA A 64 12.66 -10.14 -19.28
CA ALA A 64 11.66 -11.17 -19.60
C ALA A 64 11.97 -12.54 -18.97
N GLY A 65 13.16 -12.73 -18.38
CA GLY A 65 13.50 -13.92 -17.58
C GLY A 65 13.22 -13.79 -16.08
N ASN A 66 12.78 -12.62 -15.62
CA ASN A 66 12.23 -12.41 -14.28
C ASN A 66 10.71 -12.39 -14.40
N PHE A 67 10.00 -12.97 -13.42
CA PHE A 67 8.53 -13.04 -13.37
C PHE A 67 7.88 -11.71 -13.77
N VAL A 68 7.49 -11.60 -15.03
CA VAL A 68 6.35 -10.79 -15.44
C VAL A 68 5.15 -11.68 -15.15
N LYS A 69 4.12 -11.14 -14.49
CA LYS A 69 2.89 -11.90 -14.29
C LYS A 69 2.05 -11.76 -15.55
N ALA A 70 1.69 -12.87 -16.19
CA ALA A 70 0.67 -12.86 -17.25
C ALA A 70 -0.65 -12.21 -16.79
N GLU A 71 -0.92 -12.16 -15.48
CA GLU A 71 -2.04 -11.43 -14.86
C GLU A 71 -1.95 -9.90 -15.05
N ASP A 72 -0.74 -9.32 -15.07
CA ASP A 72 -0.53 -7.87 -15.28
C ASP A 72 -0.86 -7.47 -16.73
N PHE A 73 -0.84 -8.42 -17.67
CA PHE A 73 -1.22 -8.20 -19.08
C PHE A 73 -2.68 -8.56 -19.37
N MET A 74 -3.27 -9.50 -18.61
CA MET A 74 -4.71 -9.81 -18.69
C MET A 74 -5.58 -8.69 -18.12
N ALA A 75 -5.05 -7.92 -17.16
CA ALA A 75 -5.66 -6.68 -16.69
C ALA A 75 -5.76 -5.59 -17.79
N ILE A 76 -4.95 -5.69 -18.86
CA ILE A 76 -5.01 -4.75 -20.00
C ILE A 76 -6.16 -5.09 -20.96
N VAL A 77 -6.72 -6.31 -20.91
CA VAL A 77 -7.69 -6.79 -21.90
C VAL A 77 -9.14 -6.76 -21.39
N GLU A 78 -9.37 -6.65 -20.07
CA GLU A 78 -10.73 -6.68 -19.50
C GLU A 78 -11.34 -5.32 -19.10
N GLU A 79 -10.62 -4.20 -19.19
CA GLU A 79 -11.15 -2.90 -18.73
C GLU A 79 -11.65 -2.00 -19.88
N GLY A 80 -12.85 -2.32 -20.36
CA GLY A 80 -13.67 -1.45 -21.21
C GLY A 80 -14.61 -0.51 -20.44
N GLN A 81 -14.39 -0.28 -19.15
CA GLN A 81 -15.19 0.65 -18.35
C GLN A 81 -14.27 1.63 -17.63
N ASP A 82 -14.44 2.91 -17.99
CA ASP A 82 -13.64 4.04 -17.52
C ASP A 82 -14.26 4.60 -16.24
N GLU A 83 -13.52 4.53 -15.13
CA GLU A 83 -13.94 4.94 -13.77
C GLU A 83 -13.38 6.32 -13.38
N GLU A 84 -13.38 7.27 -14.31
CA GLU A 84 -13.26 8.71 -14.00
C GLU A 84 -14.67 9.31 -14.10
N GLY A 85 -15.49 9.05 -13.07
CA GLY A 85 -16.93 9.34 -13.04
C GLY A 85 -17.26 10.79 -12.70
N ASP A 86 -16.91 11.73 -13.57
CA ASP A 86 -17.19 13.17 -13.36
C ASP A 86 -18.54 13.66 -13.92
N LEU A 87 -19.28 12.80 -14.63
CA LEU A 87 -20.63 13.10 -15.14
C LEU A 87 -21.52 11.86 -14.98
N VAL A 88 -22.48 11.91 -14.05
CA VAL A 88 -23.45 10.82 -13.84
C VAL A 88 -24.45 10.81 -15.00
N LYS A 89 -24.65 9.64 -15.64
CA LYS A 89 -25.78 9.42 -16.53
C LYS A 89 -26.99 8.99 -15.70
N GLU A 90 -28.03 9.82 -15.62
CA GLU A 90 -29.32 9.39 -15.11
C GLU A 90 -29.93 8.33 -16.04
N GLN A 91 -30.17 7.13 -15.52
CA GLN A 91 -31.16 6.22 -16.09
C GLN A 91 -32.43 6.34 -15.25
N GLU A 92 -33.49 6.84 -15.88
CA GLU A 92 -34.84 6.87 -15.33
C GLU A 92 -35.28 5.46 -14.90
N GLN A 93 -35.58 5.28 -13.61
CA GLN A 93 -36.42 4.18 -13.15
C GLN A 93 -37.61 4.73 -12.36
N ALA A 94 -38.80 4.39 -12.85
CA ALA A 94 -40.09 4.74 -12.28
C ALA A 94 -40.29 4.14 -10.87
N PRO A 95 -41.09 4.79 -10.00
CA PRO A 95 -41.20 4.40 -8.60
C PRO A 95 -42.14 3.20 -8.42
N MET A 96 -41.69 2.17 -7.68
CA MET A 96 -42.59 1.14 -7.14
C MET A 96 -42.74 1.29 -5.62
N SER A 97 -43.99 1.21 -5.18
CA SER A 97 -44.48 1.45 -3.82
C SER A 97 -44.07 0.34 -2.82
N PRO A 98 -44.21 0.59 -1.50
CA PRO A 98 -43.51 -0.18 -0.46
C PRO A 98 -44.27 -1.46 -0.07
N THR A 99 -43.55 -2.57 0.04
CA THR A 99 -44.10 -3.80 0.65
C THR A 99 -43.19 -4.30 1.75
N ASN A 100 -43.72 -4.18 2.98
CA ASN A 100 -43.49 -4.92 4.22
C ASN A 100 -42.14 -5.61 4.48
N VAL A 101 -41.51 -5.12 5.56
CA VAL A 101 -40.36 -5.66 6.28
C VAL A 101 -40.64 -7.09 6.77
N VAL A 102 -39.94 -8.06 6.19
CA VAL A 102 -39.65 -9.34 6.85
C VAL A 102 -38.18 -9.32 7.24
N LYS A 103 -37.93 -9.49 8.54
CA LYS A 103 -36.59 -9.63 9.12
C LYS A 103 -35.90 -10.87 8.54
N ASP A 104 -35.10 -10.71 7.50
CA ASP A 104 -34.14 -11.72 7.10
C ASP A 104 -32.85 -11.54 7.89
N THR A 105 -32.53 -12.58 8.66
CA THR A 105 -31.31 -12.66 9.47
C THR A 105 -30.16 -12.93 8.51
N ILE A 106 -29.28 -11.94 8.33
CA ILE A 106 -28.11 -12.06 7.45
C ILE A 106 -27.19 -13.18 8.00
N PRO A 107 -26.73 -14.14 7.18
CA PRO A 107 -25.81 -15.16 7.65
C PRO A 107 -24.49 -14.52 8.06
N LYS A 108 -24.15 -14.55 9.36
CA LYS A 108 -22.82 -14.21 9.86
C LYS A 108 -21.81 -15.24 9.29
N ARG A 109 -21.27 -14.99 8.10
CA ARG A 109 -20.26 -15.85 7.44
C ARG A 109 -18.87 -15.21 7.40
N GLU A 110 -18.69 -14.07 8.05
CA GLU A 110 -17.44 -13.31 8.01
C GLU A 110 -16.50 -13.77 9.13
N GLY A 111 -15.38 -14.38 8.73
CA GLY A 111 -14.28 -14.71 9.64
C GLY A 111 -13.46 -13.48 10.02
N LEU A 112 -12.60 -13.61 11.03
CA LEU A 112 -11.62 -12.60 11.39
C LEU A 112 -10.22 -13.18 11.27
N ILE A 113 -9.26 -12.45 10.70
CA ILE A 113 -7.85 -12.83 10.67
C ILE A 113 -7.06 -11.79 11.48
N VAL A 114 -6.52 -12.20 12.62
CA VAL A 114 -5.61 -11.35 13.41
C VAL A 114 -4.19 -11.65 12.99
N PHE A 115 -3.44 -10.63 12.55
CA PHE A 115 -2.04 -10.79 12.12
C PHE A 115 -1.13 -9.72 12.71
N PHE A 116 0.19 -9.93 12.66
CA PHE A 116 1.16 -9.15 13.44
C PHE A 116 2.24 -8.50 12.56
N PRO A 117 2.07 -7.23 12.17
CA PRO A 117 3.13 -6.38 11.65
C PRO A 117 4.11 -5.97 12.76
N GLY A 118 4.90 -6.92 13.25
CA GLY A 118 5.96 -6.65 14.23
C GLY A 118 7.18 -7.54 14.06
N ILE A 119 8.24 -7.21 14.79
CA ILE A 119 9.50 -7.97 14.80
C ILE A 119 9.53 -9.00 15.96
N PRO A 120 10.45 -9.99 15.93
CA PRO A 120 10.61 -10.90 17.06
C PRO A 120 10.77 -10.16 18.39
N GLY A 121 10.18 -10.68 19.47
CA GLY A 121 10.17 -9.99 20.77
C GLY A 121 8.97 -9.07 21.00
N CYS A 122 8.12 -8.83 19.99
CA CYS A 122 6.87 -8.08 20.12
C CYS A 122 5.77 -8.78 20.93
N ALA A 123 6.01 -9.97 21.48
CA ALA A 123 5.05 -10.77 22.26
C ALA A 123 3.85 -11.39 21.48
N LYS A 124 3.87 -11.41 20.14
CA LYS A 124 2.85 -12.06 19.27
C LYS A 124 2.35 -13.44 19.76
N SER A 125 3.25 -14.38 20.01
CA SER A 125 2.89 -15.76 20.39
C SER A 125 2.35 -15.84 21.82
N ALA A 126 2.82 -14.97 22.71
CA ALA A 126 2.26 -14.86 24.06
C ALA A 126 0.84 -14.28 23.99
N LEU A 127 0.64 -13.23 23.18
CA LEU A 127 -0.67 -12.61 22.97
C LEU A 127 -1.66 -13.60 22.34
N CYS A 128 -1.24 -14.38 21.34
CA CYS A 128 -2.10 -15.41 20.75
C CYS A 128 -2.56 -16.45 21.78
N LYS A 129 -1.67 -16.85 22.71
CA LYS A 129 -2.02 -17.78 23.79
C LYS A 129 -3.03 -17.17 24.75
N GLU A 130 -2.86 -15.92 25.14
CA GLU A 130 -3.80 -15.24 26.05
C GLU A 130 -5.16 -14.98 25.38
N ILE A 131 -5.20 -14.58 24.11
CA ILE A 131 -6.46 -14.45 23.36
C ILE A 131 -7.18 -15.80 23.24
N LEU A 132 -6.45 -16.89 23.00
CA LEU A 132 -7.04 -18.23 22.92
C LEU A 132 -7.65 -18.68 24.25
N LYS A 133 -6.97 -18.42 25.38
CA LYS A 133 -7.49 -18.68 26.73
C LYS A 133 -8.70 -17.81 27.07
N ALA A 134 -8.67 -16.55 26.66
CA ALA A 134 -9.73 -15.56 26.87
C ALA A 134 -10.77 -15.54 25.73
N SER A 135 -10.92 -16.64 24.98
CA SER A 135 -11.80 -16.70 23.81
C SER A 135 -13.26 -16.37 24.15
N GLY A 136 -13.74 -16.79 25.33
CA GLY A 136 -15.07 -16.42 25.84
C GLY A 136 -15.22 -14.93 26.17
N ASP A 137 -14.13 -14.21 26.41
CA ASP A 137 -14.18 -12.79 26.75
C ASP A 137 -14.40 -11.92 25.52
N LEU A 138 -14.13 -12.40 24.30
CA LEU A 138 -14.36 -11.64 23.06
C LEU A 138 -15.85 -11.28 22.82
N GLY A 139 -16.77 -11.84 23.61
CA GLY A 139 -18.21 -11.56 23.49
C GLY A 139 -18.75 -11.94 22.12
N ASP A 140 -18.07 -12.89 21.46
CA ASP A 140 -18.28 -13.34 20.09
C ASP A 140 -18.40 -14.86 20.12
N ASP A 141 -19.35 -15.40 19.36
CA ASP A 141 -19.65 -16.84 19.31
C ASP A 141 -18.75 -17.61 18.33
N ARG A 142 -17.86 -16.92 17.59
CA ARG A 142 -16.90 -17.55 16.70
C ARG A 142 -15.81 -18.32 17.47
N PRO A 143 -15.49 -19.55 17.05
CA PRO A 143 -14.35 -20.27 17.60
C PRO A 143 -13.03 -19.56 17.25
N VAL A 144 -12.16 -19.45 18.24
CA VAL A 144 -10.80 -18.89 18.08
C VAL A 144 -9.82 -20.02 17.78
N HIS A 145 -9.00 -19.81 16.75
CA HIS A 145 -7.97 -20.74 16.31
C HIS A 145 -6.64 -20.00 16.18
N SER A 146 -5.53 -20.69 16.47
CA SER A 146 -4.19 -20.12 16.30
C SER A 146 -3.34 -21.00 15.41
N LEU A 147 -2.62 -20.37 14.49
CA LEU A 147 -1.69 -21.03 13.60
C LEU A 147 -0.29 -20.46 13.83
N MET A 148 0.64 -21.25 14.37
CA MET A 148 1.98 -20.80 14.72
C MET A 148 2.95 -20.95 13.54
N GLY A 149 3.51 -19.83 13.08
CA GLY A 149 4.42 -19.80 11.94
C GLY A 149 5.71 -20.58 12.12
N ASP A 150 6.26 -20.61 13.34
CA ASP A 150 7.52 -21.30 13.65
C ASP A 150 7.40 -22.83 13.53
N LEU A 151 6.19 -23.37 13.67
CA LEU A 151 5.91 -24.81 13.51
C LEU A 151 5.61 -25.19 12.05
N ILE A 152 5.52 -24.20 11.15
CA ILE A 152 5.10 -24.36 9.76
C ILE A 152 6.25 -24.00 8.82
N LYS A 153 6.85 -25.03 8.22
CA LYS A 153 7.88 -24.87 7.20
C LYS A 153 7.26 -24.48 5.84
N GLY A 154 7.61 -23.29 5.34
CA GLY A 154 7.20 -22.78 4.04
C GLY A 154 5.68 -22.54 3.90
N LYS A 155 5.27 -21.71 2.93
CA LYS A 155 3.85 -21.55 2.52
C LYS A 155 2.85 -21.21 3.64
N TYR A 156 3.30 -20.55 4.71
CA TYR A 156 2.48 -20.26 5.89
C TYR A 156 1.16 -19.55 5.55
N TRP A 157 1.21 -18.47 4.77
CA TRP A 157 0.01 -17.71 4.41
C TRP A 157 -0.96 -18.51 3.53
N GLN A 158 -0.46 -19.46 2.73
CA GLN A 158 -1.32 -20.40 1.99
C GLN A 158 -2.10 -21.31 2.96
N LYS A 159 -1.45 -21.80 4.03
CA LYS A 159 -2.14 -22.57 5.07
C LYS A 159 -3.16 -21.74 5.85
N VAL A 160 -2.86 -20.48 6.15
CA VAL A 160 -3.85 -19.55 6.73
C VAL A 160 -5.08 -19.46 5.82
N ALA A 161 -4.87 -19.30 4.51
CA ALA A 161 -5.95 -19.26 3.53
C ALA A 161 -6.80 -20.55 3.52
N GLU A 162 -6.14 -21.72 3.52
CA GLU A 162 -6.82 -23.02 3.57
C GLU A 162 -7.67 -23.19 4.84
N GLU A 163 -7.13 -22.84 6.01
CA GLU A 163 -7.87 -22.94 7.26
C GLU A 163 -9.04 -21.95 7.33
N CYS A 164 -8.87 -20.72 6.81
CA CYS A 164 -9.97 -19.76 6.70
C CYS A 164 -11.09 -20.27 5.77
N ARG A 165 -10.75 -20.94 4.65
CA ARG A 165 -11.77 -21.56 3.77
C ARG A 165 -12.48 -22.73 4.43
N LYS A 166 -11.77 -23.55 5.21
CA LYS A 166 -12.37 -24.68 5.95
C LYS A 166 -13.28 -24.19 7.09
N ARG A 167 -12.95 -23.04 7.69
CA ARG A 167 -13.62 -22.48 8.87
C ARG A 167 -13.98 -21.01 8.65
N PRO A 168 -14.94 -20.72 7.75
CA PRO A 168 -15.27 -19.34 7.38
C PRO A 168 -15.83 -18.54 8.56
N TYR A 169 -16.48 -19.20 9.51
CA TYR A 169 -16.96 -18.59 10.75
C TYR A 169 -15.99 -18.84 11.90
N SER A 170 -14.84 -18.18 11.90
CA SER A 170 -13.83 -18.32 12.97
C SER A 170 -12.97 -17.07 13.12
N VAL A 171 -12.30 -16.95 14.27
CA VAL A 171 -11.21 -15.98 14.49
C VAL A 171 -9.88 -16.72 14.33
N MET A 172 -9.13 -16.40 13.28
CA MET A 172 -7.82 -16.96 12.97
C MET A 172 -6.71 -16.05 13.49
N LEU A 173 -5.99 -16.50 14.52
CA LEU A 173 -4.78 -15.87 15.02
C LEU A 173 -3.58 -16.35 14.21
N ALA A 174 -3.16 -15.55 13.23
CA ALA A 174 -2.00 -15.82 12.39
C ALA A 174 -0.71 -15.44 13.13
N ASP A 175 -0.19 -16.36 13.96
CA ASP A 175 1.00 -16.16 14.79
C ASP A 175 2.32 -16.22 13.98
N LYS A 176 2.51 -15.26 13.08
CA LYS A 176 3.71 -15.02 12.28
C LYS A 176 3.92 -13.53 12.03
N ASN A 177 5.18 -13.12 11.92
CA ASN A 177 5.52 -11.74 11.54
C ASN A 177 5.06 -11.47 10.11
N ALA A 178 4.45 -10.30 9.90
CA ALA A 178 4.01 -9.80 8.59
C ALA A 178 4.74 -8.48 8.28
N PRO A 179 6.01 -8.54 7.82
CA PRO A 179 6.89 -7.38 7.89
C PRO A 179 6.84 -6.42 6.71
N ASN A 180 6.30 -6.83 5.57
CA ASN A 180 6.35 -6.04 4.34
C ASN A 180 5.04 -6.07 3.57
N VAL A 181 4.92 -5.15 2.62
CA VAL A 181 3.74 -4.96 1.76
C VAL A 181 3.39 -6.24 0.99
N GLU A 182 4.39 -7.00 0.51
CA GLU A 182 4.13 -8.27 -0.18
C GLU A 182 3.35 -9.28 0.68
N VAL A 183 3.67 -9.34 1.98
CA VAL A 183 2.92 -10.19 2.92
C VAL A 183 1.53 -9.60 3.19
N TRP A 184 1.41 -8.28 3.30
CA TRP A 184 0.10 -7.63 3.50
C TRP A 184 -0.83 -7.85 2.32
N ASP A 185 -0.32 -7.79 1.09
CA ASP A 185 -1.07 -8.10 -0.13
C ASP A 185 -1.55 -9.56 -0.15
N GLN A 186 -0.72 -10.50 0.31
CA GLN A 186 -1.15 -11.90 0.48
C GLN A 186 -2.31 -11.99 1.48
N ILE A 187 -2.25 -11.30 2.62
CA ILE A 187 -3.31 -11.31 3.64
C ILE A 187 -4.59 -10.64 3.11
N GLN A 188 -4.47 -9.55 2.34
CA GLN A 188 -5.61 -8.93 1.67
C GLN A 188 -6.26 -9.88 0.66
N ASN A 189 -5.47 -10.60 -0.14
CA ASN A 189 -5.99 -11.60 -1.08
C ASN A 189 -6.68 -12.76 -0.34
N ILE A 190 -6.19 -13.17 0.83
CA ILE A 190 -6.88 -14.14 1.68
C ILE A 190 -8.22 -13.56 2.15
N SER A 191 -8.23 -12.32 2.63
CA SER A 191 -9.44 -11.63 3.08
C SER A 191 -10.50 -11.58 1.97
N ARG A 192 -10.12 -11.12 0.75
CA ARG A 192 -11.00 -11.07 -0.42
C ARG A 192 -11.52 -12.45 -0.83
N SER A 193 -10.66 -13.46 -0.85
CA SER A 193 -11.03 -14.81 -1.32
C SER A 193 -11.81 -15.64 -0.29
N THR A 194 -11.80 -15.25 0.99
CA THR A 194 -12.50 -15.98 2.07
C THR A 194 -13.67 -15.21 2.67
N GLY A 195 -13.79 -13.91 2.39
CA GLY A 195 -14.73 -13.01 3.05
C GLY A 195 -14.37 -12.70 4.51
N ALA A 196 -13.19 -13.12 4.99
CA ALA A 196 -12.73 -12.80 6.32
C ALA A 196 -12.19 -11.36 6.38
N THR A 197 -12.44 -10.67 7.49
CA THR A 197 -11.84 -9.36 7.78
C THR A 197 -10.47 -9.57 8.41
N ALA A 198 -9.41 -9.04 7.81
CA ALA A 198 -8.08 -9.06 8.42
C ALA A 198 -7.83 -7.81 9.26
N VAL A 199 -7.25 -7.98 10.45
CA VAL A 199 -6.97 -6.92 11.43
C VAL A 199 -5.51 -7.03 11.89
N PRO A 200 -4.68 -6.01 11.64
CA PRO A 200 -3.33 -5.93 12.17
C PRO A 200 -3.35 -5.60 13.66
N VAL A 201 -2.53 -6.31 14.44
CA VAL A 201 -2.17 -5.93 15.81
C VAL A 201 -0.73 -5.44 15.82
N VAL A 202 -0.54 -4.17 16.16
CA VAL A 202 0.72 -3.45 16.04
C VAL A 202 1.20 -3.01 17.43
N PRO A 203 2.47 -3.28 17.81
CA PRO A 203 3.05 -2.71 19.01
C PRO A 203 3.10 -1.18 18.92
N GLN A 204 2.61 -0.48 19.95
CA GLN A 204 2.72 0.97 20.03
C GLN A 204 4.18 1.39 20.13
N SER A 205 4.56 2.39 19.33
CA SER A 205 5.90 2.94 19.27
C SER A 205 5.83 4.27 18.56
N GLU A 206 6.69 5.21 18.96
CA GLU A 206 6.83 6.51 18.31
C GLU A 206 7.47 6.40 16.92
N GLY A 207 8.30 5.38 16.71
CA GLY A 207 9.07 5.21 15.49
C GLY A 207 10.27 6.15 15.41
N THR A 208 10.86 6.22 14.22
CA THR A 208 11.87 7.18 13.80
C THR A 208 11.42 7.80 12.48
N ASP A 209 12.22 8.71 11.92
CA ASP A 209 11.96 9.31 10.61
C ASP A 209 11.93 8.29 9.45
N SER A 210 12.52 7.10 9.64
CA SER A 210 12.61 6.07 8.59
C SER A 210 12.12 4.69 9.01
N ASN A 211 11.67 4.50 10.26
CA ASN A 211 11.22 3.20 10.76
C ASN A 211 9.98 3.34 11.66
N PRO A 212 8.99 2.44 11.61
CA PRO A 212 7.83 2.50 12.51
C PRO A 212 8.13 2.10 13.96
N PHE A 213 9.32 1.56 14.24
CA PHE A 213 9.76 1.17 15.58
C PHE A 213 10.89 2.08 16.07
N SER A 214 10.73 2.65 17.27
CA SER A 214 11.77 3.45 17.92
C SER A 214 12.92 2.58 18.43
N LEU A 215 14.04 3.21 18.78
CA LEU A 215 15.18 2.50 19.40
C LEU A 215 14.79 1.89 20.75
N ASP A 216 13.94 2.54 21.55
CA ASP A 216 13.36 1.98 22.77
C ASP A 216 12.62 0.66 22.49
N ALA A 217 11.76 0.65 21.45
CA ALA A 217 11.01 -0.54 21.07
C ALA A 217 11.96 -1.65 20.63
N LEU A 218 12.95 -1.33 19.78
CA LEU A 218 13.98 -2.27 19.34
C LEU A 218 14.77 -2.85 20.54
N ALA A 219 15.17 -2.01 21.49
CA ALA A 219 15.88 -2.43 22.71
C ALA A 219 15.05 -3.45 23.50
N VAL A 220 13.77 -3.15 23.73
CA VAL A 220 12.83 -4.03 24.43
C VAL A 220 12.63 -5.35 23.68
N PHE A 221 12.50 -5.31 22.36
CA PHE A 221 12.33 -6.52 21.55
C PHE A 221 13.55 -7.43 21.62
N ILE A 222 14.76 -6.89 21.47
CA ILE A 222 16.01 -7.64 21.62
C ILE A 222 16.11 -8.20 23.06
N PHE A 223 15.89 -7.36 24.06
CA PHE A 223 15.94 -7.73 25.47
C PHE A 223 15.01 -8.91 25.79
N ARG A 224 13.75 -8.87 25.34
CA ARG A 224 12.78 -9.97 25.50
C ARG A 224 13.22 -11.26 24.82
N VAL A 225 13.85 -11.16 23.64
CA VAL A 225 14.40 -12.32 22.94
C VAL A 225 15.60 -12.92 23.68
N LEU A 226 16.44 -12.08 24.29
CA LEU A 226 17.60 -12.52 25.07
C LEU A 226 17.24 -13.06 26.46
N HIS A 227 16.01 -12.83 26.94
CA HIS A 227 15.51 -13.36 28.22
C HIS A 227 14.70 -14.65 28.09
N ARG A 228 14.25 -15.02 26.88
CA ARG A 228 13.49 -16.25 26.66
C ARG A 228 14.40 -17.46 26.42
N GLU A 229 13.81 -18.64 26.55
CA GLU A 229 14.47 -19.93 26.38
C GLU A 229 13.58 -20.89 25.57
N ASN A 230 14.21 -21.81 24.85
CA ASN A 230 13.55 -22.90 24.14
C ASN A 230 12.46 -22.41 23.16
N HIS A 231 12.73 -21.29 22.47
CA HIS A 231 11.77 -20.76 21.51
C HIS A 231 11.71 -21.66 20.26
N PRO A 232 10.53 -22.06 19.74
CA PRO A 232 10.43 -22.98 18.59
C PRO A 232 11.18 -22.53 17.33
N GLY A 233 11.32 -21.22 17.14
CA GLY A 233 12.09 -20.61 16.05
C GLY A 233 13.61 -20.52 16.28
N ASN A 234 14.15 -21.09 17.38
CA ASN A 234 15.57 -21.06 17.76
C ASN A 234 16.22 -19.67 17.83
N LEU A 235 15.40 -18.64 18.10
CA LEU A 235 15.82 -17.27 18.31
C LEU A 235 15.57 -16.91 19.77
N ASP A 236 16.54 -17.14 20.63
CA ASP A 236 16.43 -16.97 22.08
C ASP A 236 17.79 -16.64 22.69
N LYS A 237 17.92 -16.71 24.03
CA LYS A 237 19.17 -16.38 24.73
C LYS A 237 20.37 -17.18 24.24
N ALA A 238 20.17 -18.41 23.77
CA ALA A 238 21.22 -19.32 23.32
C ALA A 238 21.67 -19.04 21.88
N SER A 239 20.90 -18.26 21.11
CA SER A 239 21.27 -17.91 19.73
C SER A 239 22.52 -17.04 19.72
N PRO A 240 23.57 -17.39 18.96
CA PRO A 240 24.85 -16.65 18.98
C PRO A 240 24.81 -15.31 18.24
N ASN A 241 23.76 -15.03 17.47
CA ASN A 241 23.61 -13.87 16.60
C ASN A 241 22.21 -13.25 16.68
N ALA A 242 21.60 -13.28 17.86
CA ALA A 242 20.23 -12.79 18.07
C ALA A 242 20.09 -11.32 17.68
N GLY A 243 21.05 -10.47 18.08
CA GLY A 243 21.05 -9.05 17.73
C GLY A 243 21.02 -8.82 16.22
N PHE A 244 21.87 -9.53 15.47
CA PHE A 244 21.88 -9.44 14.00
C PHE A 244 20.54 -9.84 13.37
N VAL A 245 19.95 -10.95 13.83
CA VAL A 245 18.65 -11.41 13.31
C VAL A 245 17.56 -10.38 13.60
N LEU A 246 17.57 -9.77 14.78
CA LEU A 246 16.62 -8.71 15.15
C LEU A 246 16.78 -7.48 14.27
N LEU A 247 18.02 -7.05 14.01
CA LEU A 247 18.30 -5.96 13.06
C LEU A 247 17.82 -6.31 11.65
N MET A 248 18.01 -7.54 11.18
CA MET A 248 17.48 -7.97 9.89
C MET A 248 15.95 -7.79 9.81
N PHE A 249 15.21 -8.16 10.86
CA PHE A 249 13.77 -7.94 10.91
C PHE A 249 13.40 -6.45 11.01
N TYR A 250 14.15 -5.66 11.78
CA TYR A 250 13.94 -4.21 11.92
C TYR A 250 14.08 -3.49 10.56
N HIS A 251 15.07 -3.87 9.76
CA HIS A 251 15.31 -3.29 8.43
C HIS A 251 14.29 -3.73 7.37
N LEU A 252 13.43 -4.73 7.64
CA LEU A 252 12.30 -5.03 6.73
C LEU A 252 11.25 -3.92 6.70
N TYR A 253 11.28 -3.01 7.69
CA TYR A 253 10.38 -1.88 7.83
C TYR A 253 11.06 -0.53 7.51
N ASP A 254 12.31 -0.56 7.05
CA ASP A 254 13.06 0.67 6.73
C ASP A 254 12.45 1.40 5.53
N GLY A 255 12.47 2.73 5.57
CA GLY A 255 11.88 3.60 4.57
C GLY A 255 10.40 3.95 4.80
N MET A 256 9.85 3.66 5.98
CA MET A 256 8.53 4.14 6.40
C MET A 256 8.56 4.63 7.84
N ASN A 257 8.16 5.87 8.09
CA ASN A 257 7.95 6.33 9.47
C ASN A 257 6.68 5.72 10.09
N ARG A 258 6.48 5.95 11.39
CA ARG A 258 5.32 5.40 12.12
C ARG A 258 3.97 5.76 11.50
N LYS A 259 3.80 7.01 11.08
CA LYS A 259 2.54 7.52 10.52
C LYS A 259 2.24 6.88 9.17
N GLU A 260 3.23 6.81 8.29
CA GLU A 260 3.10 6.15 6.98
C GLU A 260 2.74 4.67 7.12
N PHE A 261 3.39 3.99 8.06
CA PHE A 261 3.16 2.59 8.36
C PHE A 261 1.73 2.31 8.85
N GLU A 262 1.24 3.07 9.84
CA GLU A 262 -0.13 2.93 10.34
C GLU A 262 -1.16 3.29 9.27
N ASN A 263 -0.91 4.35 8.49
CA ASN A 263 -1.78 4.75 7.39
C ASN A 263 -1.86 3.67 6.31
N ALA A 264 -0.76 3.02 5.95
CA ALA A 264 -0.75 1.93 4.97
C ALA A 264 -1.58 0.73 5.45
N LEU A 265 -1.47 0.38 6.74
CA LEU A 265 -2.26 -0.68 7.35
C LEU A 265 -3.75 -0.33 7.44
N LEU A 266 -4.08 0.86 7.95
CA LEU A 266 -5.45 1.35 8.01
C LEU A 266 -6.08 1.43 6.61
N SER A 267 -5.31 1.85 5.61
CA SER A 267 -5.77 1.91 4.22
C SER A 267 -6.08 0.54 3.63
N SER A 268 -5.28 -0.45 3.99
CA SER A 268 -5.41 -1.80 3.46
C SER A 268 -6.47 -2.64 4.17
N PHE A 269 -6.66 -2.41 5.48
CA PHE A 269 -7.43 -3.31 6.35
C PHE A 269 -8.62 -2.65 7.05
N GLY A 270 -8.72 -1.31 7.01
CA GLY A 270 -9.85 -0.55 7.56
C GLY A 270 -9.91 -0.46 9.10
N ALA A 271 -9.11 -1.24 9.81
CA ALA A 271 -8.96 -1.21 11.26
C ALA A 271 -7.51 -1.51 11.66
N LEU A 272 -7.10 -1.03 12.83
CA LEU A 272 -5.78 -1.30 13.42
C LEU A 272 -5.90 -1.43 14.93
N VAL A 273 -5.36 -2.50 15.48
CA VAL A 273 -5.34 -2.71 16.94
C VAL A 273 -3.97 -2.34 17.47
N ASN A 274 -3.96 -1.37 18.39
CA ASN A 274 -2.77 -0.94 19.08
C ASN A 274 -2.51 -1.83 20.30
N MET A 275 -1.33 -2.43 20.34
CA MET A 275 -0.85 -3.20 21.49
C MET A 275 0.13 -2.32 22.30
N PRO A 276 -0.23 -1.90 23.52
CA PRO A 276 0.66 -1.16 24.39
C PRO A 276 2.01 -1.86 24.57
N LEU A 277 3.09 -1.09 24.48
CA LEU A 277 4.46 -1.60 24.59
C LEU A 277 5.28 -0.78 25.59
N LEU A 278 5.37 0.52 25.37
CA LEU A 278 6.17 1.46 26.16
C LEU A 278 5.26 2.39 26.96
N LYS A 279 5.67 2.75 28.17
CA LYS A 279 4.99 3.75 28.97
C LYS A 279 5.20 5.14 28.37
N PRO A 280 4.17 6.00 28.34
CA PRO A 280 4.27 7.34 27.74
C PRO A 280 5.13 8.30 28.58
N ASP A 281 5.21 8.08 29.90
CA ASP A 281 5.94 8.88 30.88
C ASP A 281 7.34 8.31 31.21
N ARG A 282 7.85 7.41 30.36
CA ARG A 282 9.15 6.78 30.57
C ARG A 282 10.31 7.77 30.48
N SER A 283 11.40 7.48 31.17
CA SER A 283 12.65 8.21 30.99
C SER A 283 13.27 7.92 29.61
N PRO A 284 14.02 8.89 29.04
CA PRO A 284 14.71 8.70 27.76
C PRO A 284 15.63 7.47 27.74
N LEU A 285 15.89 6.95 26.54
CA LEU A 285 16.83 5.84 26.33
C LEU A 285 18.23 6.22 26.85
N PRO A 286 18.86 5.43 27.73
CA PRO A 286 20.23 5.63 28.16
C PRO A 286 21.19 5.69 26.97
N ASN A 287 22.14 6.64 27.00
CA ASN A 287 23.09 6.87 25.90
C ASN A 287 23.87 5.61 25.51
N GLU A 288 24.22 4.75 26.48
CA GLU A 288 24.91 3.49 26.23
C GLU A 288 24.05 2.51 25.42
N LEU A 289 22.73 2.48 25.68
CA LEU A 289 21.77 1.66 24.93
C LEU A 289 21.53 2.22 23.53
N GLU A 290 21.37 3.52 23.41
CA GLU A 290 21.24 4.20 22.11
C GLU A 290 22.47 3.92 21.24
N SER A 291 23.67 4.21 21.77
CA SER A 291 24.93 4.06 21.04
C SER A 291 25.19 2.62 20.57
N ILE A 292 24.89 1.60 21.40
CA ILE A 292 25.11 0.21 20.99
C ILE A 292 24.13 -0.25 19.90
N LEU A 293 22.90 0.28 19.90
CA LEU A 293 21.90 -0.01 18.86
C LEU A 293 22.25 0.68 17.55
N GLU A 294 22.64 1.96 17.60
CA GLU A 294 23.11 2.70 16.44
C GLU A 294 24.38 2.08 15.83
N GLU A 295 25.34 1.65 16.65
CA GLU A 295 26.51 0.90 16.19
C GLU A 295 26.09 -0.36 15.41
N GLY A 296 25.08 -1.07 15.92
CA GLY A 296 24.54 -2.27 15.28
C GLY A 296 23.85 -1.98 13.94
N ILE A 297 23.02 -0.95 13.89
CA ILE A 297 22.34 -0.49 12.67
C ILE A 297 23.38 -0.09 11.61
N ASN A 298 24.40 0.69 12.00
CA ASN A 298 25.48 1.10 11.11
C ASN A 298 26.28 -0.12 10.58
N LEU A 299 26.58 -1.08 11.45
CA LEU A 299 27.25 -2.33 11.06
C LEU A 299 26.37 -3.17 10.12
N TYR A 300 25.06 -3.20 10.34
CA TYR A 300 24.10 -3.86 9.45
C TYR A 300 24.10 -3.24 8.06
N ASN A 301 24.02 -1.91 7.97
CA ASN A 301 24.05 -1.19 6.69
C ASN A 301 25.36 -1.41 5.93
N LEU A 302 26.49 -1.41 6.64
CA LEU A 302 27.80 -1.71 6.05
C LEU A 302 27.89 -3.15 5.52
N HIS A 303 27.38 -4.13 6.28
CA HIS A 303 27.34 -5.52 5.85
C HIS A 303 26.40 -5.72 4.67
N HIS A 304 25.20 -5.14 4.73
CA HIS A 304 24.17 -5.28 3.70
C HIS A 304 24.60 -4.66 2.37
N SER A 305 25.17 -3.45 2.40
CA SER A 305 25.67 -2.77 1.18
C SER A 305 26.78 -3.57 0.47
N ARG A 306 27.64 -4.25 1.23
CA ARG A 306 28.77 -5.02 0.68
C ARG A 306 28.42 -6.45 0.28
N HIS A 307 27.53 -7.10 1.01
CA HIS A 307 27.30 -8.55 0.92
C HIS A 307 25.83 -8.94 0.65
N GLY A 308 24.91 -7.98 0.56
CA GLY A 308 23.48 -8.23 0.37
C GLY A 308 22.88 -9.02 1.54
N ARG A 309 22.28 -10.18 1.25
CA ARG A 309 21.59 -11.05 2.24
C ARG A 309 22.51 -12.12 2.87
N LEU A 310 23.83 -11.95 2.79
CA LEU A 310 24.77 -12.91 3.39
C LEU A 310 24.62 -12.96 4.93
N GLU A 311 24.66 -14.14 5.53
CA GLU A 311 24.60 -14.34 6.99
C GLU A 311 25.75 -13.62 7.71
N SER A 312 25.49 -13.09 8.91
CA SER A 312 26.50 -12.39 9.74
C SER A 312 27.66 -13.26 10.21
N THR A 313 27.48 -14.57 10.24
CA THR A 313 28.54 -15.56 10.54
C THR A 313 29.46 -15.81 9.36
N LYS A 314 29.24 -15.14 8.23
CA LYS A 314 30.01 -15.24 6.99
C LYS A 314 30.35 -13.84 6.47
N GLY A 315 31.37 -13.75 5.61
CA GLY A 315 31.76 -12.49 4.98
C GLY A 315 32.84 -11.71 5.74
N THR A 316 33.01 -10.43 5.39
CA THR A 316 34.14 -9.63 5.85
C THR A 316 34.00 -9.14 7.30
N TYR A 317 32.78 -9.01 7.81
CA TYR A 317 32.48 -8.37 9.10
C TYR A 317 32.18 -9.34 10.27
N VAL A 318 32.57 -10.62 10.15
CA VAL A 318 32.23 -11.66 11.15
C VAL A 318 32.78 -11.35 12.54
N LYS A 319 34.00 -10.81 12.62
CA LYS A 319 34.64 -10.50 13.91
C LYS A 319 33.97 -9.31 14.59
N GLU A 320 33.58 -8.33 13.80
CA GLU A 320 32.86 -7.13 14.20
C GLU A 320 31.48 -7.50 14.72
N TRP A 321 30.75 -8.38 14.02
CA TRP A 321 29.47 -8.91 14.49
C TRP A 321 29.58 -9.64 15.83
N ALA A 322 30.57 -10.52 15.99
CA ALA A 322 30.78 -11.24 17.24
C ALA A 322 31.12 -10.29 18.41
N LYS A 323 31.95 -9.27 18.15
CA LYS A 323 32.31 -8.25 19.15
C LYS A 323 31.11 -7.39 19.53
N TRP A 324 30.34 -6.95 18.55
CA TRP A 324 29.14 -6.14 18.77
C TRP A 324 28.06 -6.92 19.51
N GLU A 325 27.76 -8.16 19.12
CA GLU A 325 26.75 -9.00 19.79
C GLU A 325 27.09 -9.22 21.28
N LYS A 326 28.37 -9.43 21.60
CA LYS A 326 28.83 -9.54 22.99
C LYS A 326 28.55 -8.25 23.77
N ARG A 327 28.95 -7.09 23.22
CA ARG A 327 28.74 -5.78 23.84
C ARG A 327 27.26 -5.44 23.98
N LEU A 328 26.44 -5.72 22.95
CA LEU A 328 24.99 -5.56 22.98
C LEU A 328 24.37 -6.29 24.18
N ARG A 329 24.75 -7.56 24.38
CA ARG A 329 24.25 -8.36 25.52
C ARG A 329 24.68 -7.76 26.84
N GLU A 330 25.96 -7.44 27.00
CA GLU A 330 26.50 -6.82 28.22
C GLU A 330 25.77 -5.51 28.54
N THR A 331 25.58 -4.63 27.55
CA THR A 331 24.87 -3.36 27.72
C THR A 331 23.40 -3.55 28.07
N LEU A 332 22.68 -4.45 27.37
CA LEU A 332 21.25 -4.71 27.65
C LEU A 332 21.06 -5.30 29.05
N PHE A 333 21.90 -6.25 29.48
CA PHE A 333 21.80 -6.83 30.81
C PHE A 333 22.18 -5.84 31.91
N ALA A 334 23.14 -4.94 31.68
CA ALA A 334 23.47 -3.87 32.60
C ALA A 334 22.31 -2.87 32.81
N HIS A 335 21.40 -2.74 31.83
CA HIS A 335 20.23 -1.85 31.88
C HIS A 335 18.90 -2.58 32.08
N THR A 336 18.93 -3.76 32.71
CA THR A 336 17.73 -4.59 32.96
C THR A 336 16.63 -3.84 33.70
N ASP A 337 16.98 -3.08 34.74
CA ASP A 337 16.00 -2.32 35.53
C ASP A 337 15.30 -1.24 34.70
N TYR A 338 16.07 -0.49 33.92
CA TYR A 338 15.53 0.50 32.98
C TYR A 338 14.59 -0.16 31.97
N LEU A 339 15.07 -1.17 31.23
CA LEU A 339 14.31 -1.83 30.18
C LEU A 339 13.02 -2.48 30.72
N THR A 340 13.05 -3.01 31.94
CA THR A 340 11.86 -3.54 32.61
C THR A 340 10.90 -2.42 33.01
N SER A 341 11.43 -1.30 33.52
CA SER A 341 10.62 -0.18 34.04
C SER A 341 9.80 0.53 32.96
N ILE A 342 10.32 0.65 31.73
CA ILE A 342 9.68 1.39 30.64
C ILE A 342 8.57 0.62 29.93
N GLN A 343 8.48 -0.68 30.14
CA GLN A 343 7.49 -1.53 29.48
C GLN A 343 6.11 -1.40 30.14
N VAL A 344 5.06 -1.41 29.32
CA VAL A 344 3.70 -1.62 29.81
C VAL A 344 3.55 -3.08 30.28
N PRO A 345 2.98 -3.33 31.47
CA PRO A 345 2.68 -4.69 31.93
C PRO A 345 1.88 -5.49 30.89
N PHE A 346 2.27 -6.74 30.66
CA PHE A 346 1.73 -7.53 29.56
C PHE A 346 0.23 -7.80 29.70
N GLU A 347 -0.26 -7.97 30.92
CA GLU A 347 -1.67 -8.17 31.24
C GLU A 347 -2.53 -6.97 30.83
N ILE A 348 -2.00 -5.75 30.98
CA ILE A 348 -2.65 -4.51 30.53
C ILE A 348 -2.70 -4.48 29.00
N ALA A 349 -1.61 -4.84 28.33
CA ALA A 349 -1.56 -4.89 26.87
C ALA A 349 -2.57 -5.92 26.31
N VAL A 350 -2.66 -7.11 26.91
CA VAL A 350 -3.65 -8.14 26.55
C VAL A 350 -5.07 -7.61 26.71
N LYS A 351 -5.39 -7.00 27.86
CA LYS A 351 -6.72 -6.44 28.13
C LYS A 351 -7.12 -5.40 27.08
N GLN A 352 -6.25 -4.45 26.76
CA GLN A 352 -6.54 -3.40 25.78
C GLN A 352 -6.66 -3.94 24.35
N VAL A 353 -5.85 -4.94 23.97
CA VAL A 353 -5.99 -5.61 22.68
C VAL A 353 -7.32 -6.33 22.58
N LEU A 354 -7.73 -7.07 23.62
CA LEU A 354 -9.02 -7.74 23.66
C LEU A 354 -10.19 -6.75 23.59
N GLU A 355 -10.14 -5.62 24.29
CA GLU A 355 -11.18 -4.58 24.23
C GLU A 355 -11.31 -3.98 22.82
N GLN A 356 -10.20 -3.69 22.14
CA GLN A 356 -10.22 -3.20 20.76
C GLN A 356 -10.73 -4.25 19.77
N LEU A 357 -10.30 -5.51 19.91
CA LEU A 357 -10.82 -6.61 19.09
C LEU A 357 -12.33 -6.78 19.30
N LYS A 358 -12.82 -6.75 20.54
CA LYS A 358 -14.26 -6.78 20.85
C LYS A 358 -15.03 -5.66 20.14
N ALA A 359 -14.50 -4.44 20.17
CA ALA A 359 -15.11 -3.29 19.49
C ALA A 359 -15.20 -3.51 17.97
N ILE A 360 -14.16 -4.10 17.36
CA ILE A 360 -14.17 -4.44 15.93
C ILE A 360 -15.23 -5.49 15.63
N LEU A 361 -15.31 -6.55 16.44
CA LEU A 361 -16.28 -7.63 16.26
C LEU A 361 -17.74 -7.15 16.42
N LYS A 362 -17.97 -6.13 17.25
CA LYS A 362 -19.28 -5.48 17.44
C LYS A 362 -19.58 -4.38 16.41
N HIS A 363 -18.66 -4.10 15.48
CA HIS A 363 -18.73 -2.96 14.57
C HIS A 363 -18.81 -1.58 15.27
N GLU A 364 -18.35 -1.51 16.52
CA GLU A 364 -18.30 -0.29 17.34
C GLU A 364 -16.94 0.41 17.25
N TYR A 365 -15.99 -0.19 16.53
CA TYR A 365 -14.66 0.36 16.35
C TYR A 365 -14.70 1.65 15.54
N LYS A 366 -14.28 2.75 16.17
CA LYS A 366 -14.03 4.03 15.52
C LYS A 366 -12.56 4.10 15.15
N THR A 367 -12.27 4.17 13.86
CA THR A 367 -10.91 4.36 13.36
C THR A 367 -10.33 5.66 13.90
N PRO A 368 -9.12 5.67 14.48
CA PRO A 368 -8.45 6.92 14.82
C PRO A 368 -8.16 7.70 13.52
N GLY A 369 -8.95 8.74 13.24
CA GLY A 369 -8.56 9.78 12.28
C GLY A 369 -8.95 9.63 10.80
N SER A 370 -9.98 8.89 10.40
CA SER A 370 -10.65 9.21 9.13
C SER A 370 -12.11 8.76 9.05
N ASP A 371 -12.98 9.72 8.76
CA ASP A 371 -14.12 9.47 7.90
C ASP A 371 -13.60 8.88 6.57
N LYS A 372 -14.23 7.78 6.15
CA LYS A 372 -14.01 6.98 4.92
C LYS A 372 -12.80 6.02 4.91
N ARG A 373 -13.10 4.81 4.44
CA ARG A 373 -12.21 3.66 4.23
C ARG A 373 -11.34 3.88 2.97
N PRO A 374 -10.00 3.69 3.00
CA PRO A 374 -9.16 3.90 1.81
C PRO A 374 -9.15 2.77 0.78
N GLY A 375 -9.83 1.65 1.05
CA GLY A 375 -9.95 0.52 0.12
C GLY A 375 -10.66 0.86 -1.20
N THR A 376 -11.37 1.99 -1.26
CA THR A 376 -12.09 2.49 -2.44
C THR A 376 -11.44 3.72 -3.08
N THR A 377 -10.36 4.26 -2.53
CA THR A 377 -9.77 5.51 -3.06
C THR A 377 -9.04 5.27 -4.38
N VAL A 378 -9.56 5.89 -5.43
CA VAL A 378 -9.07 5.87 -6.81
C VAL A 378 -8.08 7.02 -7.03
N PHE A 379 -8.31 8.19 -6.43
CA PHE A 379 -7.43 9.35 -6.58
C PHE A 379 -7.49 10.34 -5.40
N SER A 380 -6.46 11.19 -5.31
CA SER A 380 -6.39 12.32 -4.38
C SER A 380 -6.62 13.61 -5.17
N ALA A 381 -7.49 14.47 -4.68
CA ALA A 381 -7.83 15.72 -5.35
C ALA A 381 -8.14 16.85 -4.38
N ILE A 382 -8.07 18.09 -4.86
CA ILE A 382 -8.60 19.26 -4.17
C ILE A 382 -10.00 19.49 -4.70
N SER A 383 -11.02 19.33 -3.86
CA SER A 383 -12.42 19.53 -4.26
C SER A 383 -12.78 21.01 -4.16
N LEU A 384 -13.22 21.61 -5.25
CA LEU A 384 -13.51 23.04 -5.34
C LEU A 384 -15.03 23.29 -5.36
N PRO A 385 -15.51 24.39 -4.75
CA PRO A 385 -16.92 24.74 -4.80
C PRO A 385 -17.36 25.02 -6.25
N VAL A 386 -18.34 24.25 -6.74
CA VAL A 386 -18.89 24.41 -8.10
C VAL A 386 -19.44 25.81 -8.33
N GLY A 387 -20.07 26.41 -7.32
CA GLY A 387 -20.60 27.78 -7.40
C GLY A 387 -19.53 28.81 -7.73
N ASP A 388 -18.34 28.69 -7.15
CA ASP A 388 -17.22 29.60 -7.40
C ASP A 388 -16.66 29.41 -8.82
N ILE A 389 -16.62 28.16 -9.30
CA ILE A 389 -16.22 27.83 -10.67
C ILE A 389 -17.22 28.39 -11.69
N LEU A 390 -18.52 28.27 -11.43
CA LEU A 390 -19.56 28.83 -12.31
C LEU A 390 -19.50 30.37 -12.34
N ASN A 391 -19.33 31.01 -11.18
CA ASN A 391 -19.16 32.47 -11.10
C ASN A 391 -17.92 32.95 -11.87
N LEU A 392 -16.81 32.21 -11.78
CA LEU A 392 -15.60 32.46 -12.56
C LEU A 392 -15.90 32.37 -14.07
N LEU A 393 -16.57 31.31 -14.52
CA LEU A 393 -16.91 31.12 -15.93
C LEU A 393 -17.82 32.22 -16.47
N GLN A 394 -18.81 32.67 -15.69
CA GLN A 394 -19.67 33.79 -16.05
C GLN A 394 -18.87 35.09 -16.19
N THR A 395 -17.92 35.34 -15.28
CA THR A 395 -17.04 36.52 -15.34
C THR A 395 -16.17 36.50 -16.60
N VAL A 396 -15.54 35.36 -16.90
CA VAL A 396 -14.69 35.22 -18.09
C VAL A 396 -15.52 35.32 -19.39
N ALA A 397 -16.76 34.83 -19.38
CA ALA A 397 -17.65 34.94 -20.54
C ALA A 397 -18.07 36.40 -20.83
N LEU A 398 -18.33 37.20 -19.80
CA LEU A 398 -18.66 38.62 -19.98
C LEU A 398 -17.52 39.43 -20.62
N GLU A 399 -16.28 39.01 -20.39
CA GLU A 399 -15.08 39.65 -20.92
C GLU A 399 -14.63 39.08 -22.28
N ASN A 400 -15.11 37.89 -22.66
CA ASN A 400 -14.65 37.18 -23.84
C ASN A 400 -15.81 36.55 -24.65
N PRO A 401 -16.17 37.13 -25.82
CA PRO A 401 -17.26 36.63 -26.67
C PRO A 401 -17.08 35.19 -27.16
N ASP A 402 -15.85 34.71 -27.35
CA ASP A 402 -15.60 33.33 -27.79
C ASP A 402 -15.94 32.33 -26.66
N VAL A 403 -15.67 32.72 -25.41
CA VAL A 403 -16.05 31.93 -24.23
C VAL A 403 -17.57 31.96 -24.06
N GLU A 404 -18.20 33.13 -24.16
CA GLU A 404 -19.66 33.24 -24.12
C GLU A 404 -20.32 32.33 -25.16
N GLY A 405 -19.85 32.37 -26.40
CA GLY A 405 -20.31 31.51 -27.48
C GLY A 405 -20.12 30.02 -27.19
N PHE A 406 -18.97 29.65 -26.62
CA PHE A 406 -18.68 28.26 -26.26
C PHE A 406 -19.57 27.71 -25.13
N LEU A 407 -19.84 28.52 -24.09
CA LEU A 407 -20.59 28.11 -22.91
C LEU A 407 -22.10 27.99 -23.17
N LYS A 408 -22.65 28.85 -24.04
CA LYS A 408 -24.09 29.02 -24.27
C LYS A 408 -24.85 27.72 -24.58
N ASP A 409 -24.22 26.82 -25.34
CA ASP A 409 -24.88 25.59 -25.81
C ASP A 409 -24.62 24.37 -24.89
N LYS A 410 -23.77 24.50 -23.87
CA LYS A 410 -23.28 23.37 -23.06
C LYS A 410 -23.95 23.20 -21.71
N ARG A 411 -24.72 24.21 -21.26
CA ARG A 411 -25.45 24.19 -19.97
C ARG A 411 -24.59 23.70 -18.80
N PHE A 412 -23.45 24.36 -18.59
CA PHE A 412 -22.53 24.02 -17.49
C PHE A 412 -23.20 24.05 -16.12
N GLU A 413 -24.16 24.96 -15.92
CA GLU A 413 -24.94 25.09 -14.68
C GLU A 413 -25.75 23.82 -14.35
N GLU A 414 -26.15 23.06 -15.38
CA GLU A 414 -26.91 21.81 -15.22
C GLU A 414 -25.99 20.57 -15.20
N SER A 415 -24.81 20.64 -15.81
CA SER A 415 -23.93 19.48 -16.04
C SER A 415 -22.73 19.38 -15.09
N LEU A 416 -22.20 20.50 -14.59
CA LEU A 416 -21.05 20.51 -13.68
C LEU A 416 -21.50 20.25 -12.24
N THR A 417 -21.49 18.99 -11.82
CA THR A 417 -21.94 18.60 -10.46
C THR A 417 -20.79 18.58 -9.44
N ARG A 418 -19.55 18.45 -9.91
CA ARG A 418 -18.33 18.42 -9.09
C ARG A 418 -17.22 19.14 -9.82
N ALA A 419 -16.35 19.80 -9.07
CA ALA A 419 -15.14 20.42 -9.60
C ALA A 419 -13.97 20.04 -8.70
N HIS A 420 -12.87 19.58 -9.28
CA HIS A 420 -11.70 19.21 -8.51
C HIS A 420 -10.42 19.31 -9.33
N VAL A 421 -9.28 19.41 -8.64
CA VAL A 421 -7.94 19.29 -9.23
C VAL A 421 -7.34 17.97 -8.79
N THR A 422 -7.13 17.04 -9.72
CA THR A 422 -6.49 15.75 -9.41
C THR A 422 -5.00 15.93 -9.13
N LEU A 423 -4.57 15.48 -7.96
CA LEU A 423 -3.19 15.50 -7.49
C LEU A 423 -2.45 14.21 -7.87
N ALA A 424 -3.08 13.07 -7.64
CA ALA A 424 -2.56 11.78 -8.02
C ALA A 424 -3.67 10.77 -8.25
N HIS A 425 -3.53 9.96 -9.29
CA HIS A 425 -4.44 8.88 -9.62
C HIS A 425 -3.77 7.52 -9.41
N LYS A 426 -4.46 6.57 -8.79
CA LYS A 426 -3.93 5.22 -8.46
C LYS A 426 -3.41 4.48 -9.69
N ARG A 427 -4.14 4.55 -10.81
CA ARG A 427 -3.75 3.95 -12.11
C ARG A 427 -2.44 4.51 -12.68
N SER A 428 -2.17 5.80 -12.48
CA SER A 428 -1.02 6.49 -13.10
C SER A 428 0.20 6.54 -12.17
N HIS A 429 -0.02 6.64 -10.86
CA HIS A 429 1.04 6.91 -9.88
C HIS A 429 1.15 5.85 -8.78
N GLY A 430 0.21 4.90 -8.71
CA GLY A 430 0.15 3.89 -7.65
C GLY A 430 -0.52 4.38 -6.37
N LEU A 431 -0.95 3.44 -5.53
CA LEU A 431 -1.66 3.74 -4.28
C LEU A 431 -0.80 4.54 -3.29
N ALA A 432 0.50 4.23 -3.21
CA ALA A 432 1.42 4.96 -2.32
C ALA A 432 1.48 6.46 -2.65
N ALA A 433 1.43 6.81 -3.94
CA ALA A 433 1.42 8.19 -4.40
C ALA A 433 0.09 8.91 -4.15
N VAL A 434 -1.03 8.19 -4.14
CA VAL A 434 -2.34 8.73 -3.72
C VAL A 434 -2.32 8.98 -2.21
N CYS A 435 -1.85 8.01 -1.44
CA CYS A 435 -1.81 8.08 0.03
C CYS A 435 -0.78 9.08 0.57
N SER A 436 0.23 9.50 -0.20
CA SER A 436 1.22 10.50 0.26
C SER A 436 0.57 11.85 0.63
N TYR A 437 -0.58 12.15 0.03
CA TYR A 437 -1.36 13.36 0.34
C TYR A 437 -2.19 13.25 1.62
N ALA A 438 -2.22 12.09 2.30
CA ALA A 438 -2.98 11.88 3.53
C ALA A 438 -2.61 12.88 4.63
N GLN A 439 -1.37 13.38 4.63
CA GLN A 439 -0.92 14.38 5.60
C GLN A 439 -1.64 15.73 5.48
N PHE A 440 -2.32 15.98 4.34
CA PHE A 440 -3.05 17.20 4.04
C PHE A 440 -4.56 16.98 3.94
N LEU A 441 -5.06 15.77 4.27
CA LEU A 441 -6.47 15.41 4.12
C LEU A 441 -7.38 16.36 4.92
N ASN A 442 -8.49 16.77 4.30
CA ASN A 442 -9.48 17.73 4.80
C ASN A 442 -8.94 19.12 5.12
N ARG A 443 -7.72 19.44 4.70
CA ARG A 443 -7.17 20.79 4.82
C ARG A 443 -7.49 21.59 3.57
N GLU A 444 -7.83 22.86 3.77
CA GLU A 444 -8.05 23.82 2.70
C GLU A 444 -6.76 24.09 1.93
N VAL A 445 -6.81 23.91 0.61
CA VAL A 445 -5.70 24.21 -0.31
C VAL A 445 -6.13 25.32 -1.25
N PRO A 446 -5.40 26.45 -1.29
CA PRO A 446 -5.64 27.48 -2.29
C PRO A 446 -5.20 26.99 -3.67
N VAL A 447 -6.06 27.17 -4.67
CA VAL A 447 -5.82 26.85 -6.07
C VAL A 447 -5.95 28.12 -6.90
N GLU A 448 -4.86 28.54 -7.53
CA GLU A 448 -4.84 29.67 -8.47
C GLU A 448 -5.26 29.18 -9.85
N ILE A 449 -6.32 29.76 -10.41
CA ILE A 449 -6.81 29.50 -11.75
C ILE A 449 -6.20 30.53 -12.70
N THR A 450 -5.47 30.04 -13.71
CA THR A 450 -4.62 30.89 -14.58
C THR A 450 -5.08 30.97 -16.01
N ALA A 451 -5.83 29.98 -16.50
CA ALA A 451 -6.35 30.00 -17.87
C ALA A 451 -7.56 29.07 -18.02
N LEU A 452 -8.40 29.37 -19.01
CA LEU A 452 -9.42 28.47 -19.53
C LEU A 452 -8.95 27.92 -20.88
N LEU A 453 -8.96 26.59 -21.04
CA LEU A 453 -8.68 25.92 -22.30
C LEU A 453 -9.92 25.17 -22.78
N PHE A 454 -10.25 25.32 -24.06
CA PHE A 454 -11.37 24.59 -24.65
C PHE A 454 -11.15 24.27 -26.13
N SER A 455 -11.76 23.16 -26.56
CA SER A 455 -11.92 22.75 -27.95
C SER A 455 -13.37 22.33 -28.18
N ASP A 456 -13.73 21.96 -29.40
CA ASP A 456 -15.08 21.45 -29.71
C ASP A 456 -15.51 20.25 -28.85
N LYS A 457 -14.55 19.54 -28.24
CA LYS A 457 -14.80 18.31 -27.48
C LYS A 457 -14.51 18.38 -25.99
N LEU A 458 -13.73 19.35 -25.53
CA LEU A 458 -13.17 19.36 -24.16
C LEU A 458 -13.10 20.78 -23.63
N ALA A 459 -13.30 20.96 -22.33
CA ALA A 459 -13.02 22.20 -21.63
C ALA A 459 -12.43 21.94 -20.25
N ALA A 460 -11.40 22.69 -19.87
CA ALA A 460 -10.77 22.62 -18.56
C ALA A 460 -10.15 23.95 -18.13
N LEU A 461 -10.08 24.18 -16.82
CA LEU A 461 -9.34 25.29 -16.22
C LEU A 461 -7.93 24.84 -15.85
N GLU A 462 -6.93 25.60 -16.26
CA GLU A 462 -5.54 25.43 -15.83
C GLU A 462 -5.38 25.94 -14.39
N ALA A 463 -4.74 25.12 -13.55
CA ALA A 463 -4.62 25.37 -12.12
C ALA A 463 -3.17 25.34 -11.65
N ARG A 464 -2.84 26.22 -10.69
CA ARG A 464 -1.61 26.18 -9.90
C ARG A 464 -1.98 25.95 -8.44
N ILE A 465 -1.40 24.91 -7.87
CA ILE A 465 -1.68 24.51 -6.50
C ILE A 465 -0.77 25.31 -5.54
N GLY A 466 -1.37 25.86 -4.49
CA GLY A 466 -0.69 26.64 -3.47
C GLY A 466 -0.02 25.80 -2.39
N SER A 467 0.12 26.40 -1.20
CA SER A 467 0.89 25.84 -0.08
C SER A 467 0.04 25.70 1.17
N ILE A 468 0.37 24.69 1.99
CA ILE A 468 -0.13 24.52 3.35
C ILE A 468 1.05 24.67 4.31
N ASP A 469 0.93 25.51 5.35
CA ASP A 469 1.99 25.73 6.36
C ASP A 469 3.37 26.09 5.77
N GLY A 470 3.39 26.73 4.60
CA GLY A 470 4.61 27.05 3.86
C GLY A 470 5.14 25.92 2.96
N GLU A 471 4.59 24.71 3.06
CA GLU A 471 4.92 23.59 2.17
C GLU A 471 4.06 23.63 0.90
N ARG A 472 4.70 23.71 -0.27
CA ARG A 472 4.01 23.73 -1.56
C ARG A 472 3.50 22.35 -1.94
N ILE A 473 2.19 22.21 -2.13
CA ILE A 473 1.59 20.97 -2.60
C ILE A 473 1.86 20.84 -4.10
N LYS A 474 2.41 19.70 -4.51
CA LYS A 474 2.69 19.38 -5.91
C LYS A 474 1.70 18.34 -6.40
N SER A 475 1.09 18.55 -7.56
CA SER A 475 0.41 17.47 -8.29
C SER A 475 1.45 16.62 -9.01
N LEU A 476 1.19 15.32 -9.11
CA LEU A 476 1.95 14.39 -9.94
C LEU A 476 1.49 14.43 -11.40
N ASN A 477 0.35 15.04 -11.69
CA ASN A 477 -0.06 15.33 -13.06
C ASN A 477 0.80 16.46 -13.62
N GLY A 478 1.32 16.26 -14.84
CA GLY A 478 2.19 17.25 -15.51
C GLY A 478 1.49 18.56 -15.84
N TRP A 479 0.16 18.55 -15.95
CA TRP A 479 -0.67 19.73 -16.14
C TRP A 479 -1.87 19.67 -15.18
N PRO A 480 -1.79 20.32 -14.01
CA PRO A 480 -2.90 20.36 -13.06
C PRO A 480 -4.05 21.19 -13.64
N HIS A 481 -5.25 20.62 -13.67
CA HIS A 481 -6.42 21.24 -14.27
C HIS A 481 -7.70 20.77 -13.59
N ILE A 482 -8.79 21.48 -13.89
CA ILE A 482 -10.17 21.13 -13.51
C ILE A 482 -10.91 20.85 -14.80
N THR A 483 -11.38 19.63 -15.01
CA THR A 483 -12.22 19.29 -16.16
C THR A 483 -13.60 19.91 -15.97
N LEU A 484 -14.03 20.72 -16.94
CA LEU A 484 -15.33 21.39 -16.91
C LEU A 484 -16.38 20.65 -17.73
N TRP A 485 -15.99 20.13 -18.90
CA TRP A 485 -16.91 19.48 -19.83
C TRP A 485 -16.19 18.60 -20.85
N THR A 486 -16.86 17.53 -21.24
CA THR A 486 -16.47 16.68 -22.36
C THR A 486 -17.67 16.42 -23.27
N ALA A 487 -17.41 16.31 -24.58
CA ALA A 487 -18.42 15.91 -25.54
C ALA A 487 -18.87 14.46 -25.31
N GLN A 488 -20.07 14.12 -25.79
CA GLN A 488 -20.62 12.77 -25.68
C GLN A 488 -19.63 11.73 -26.24
N GLY A 489 -19.20 10.81 -25.37
CA GLY A 489 -18.26 9.74 -25.73
C GLY A 489 -16.78 10.07 -25.52
N ALA A 490 -16.44 11.29 -25.10
CA ALA A 490 -15.08 11.66 -24.71
C ALA A 490 -14.90 11.51 -23.18
N PRO A 491 -13.92 10.72 -22.70
CA PRO A 491 -13.65 10.56 -21.29
C PRO A 491 -12.95 11.81 -20.68
N PRO A 492 -13.18 12.13 -19.39
CA PRO A 492 -12.54 13.26 -18.71
C PRO A 492 -11.02 13.28 -18.85
N LYS A 493 -10.36 12.12 -18.79
CA LYS A 493 -8.91 11.97 -18.99
C LYS A 493 -8.37 12.64 -20.26
N GLU A 494 -9.16 12.71 -21.33
CA GLU A 494 -8.73 13.36 -22.57
C GLU A 494 -8.48 14.86 -22.40
N ALA A 495 -9.02 15.50 -21.36
CA ALA A 495 -8.73 16.90 -21.03
C ALA A 495 -7.23 17.17 -20.86
N ASN A 496 -6.44 16.18 -20.41
CA ASN A 496 -4.97 16.28 -20.32
C ASN A 496 -4.28 16.63 -21.64
N THR A 497 -4.96 16.43 -22.79
CA THR A 497 -4.42 16.73 -24.12
C THR A 497 -4.65 18.18 -24.57
N LEU A 498 -5.45 18.96 -23.84
CA LEU A 498 -5.78 20.35 -24.20
C LEU A 498 -4.55 21.26 -24.43
N PRO A 499 -3.47 21.19 -23.62
CA PRO A 499 -2.26 21.96 -23.88
C PRO A 499 -1.61 21.61 -25.22
N GLN A 500 -1.58 20.32 -25.57
CA GLN A 500 -1.06 19.87 -26.86
C GLN A 500 -1.96 20.33 -28.00
N LEU A 501 -3.29 20.18 -27.87
CA LEU A 501 -4.25 20.65 -28.87
C LEU A 501 -4.12 22.16 -29.11
N HIS A 502 -3.87 22.94 -28.07
CA HIS A 502 -3.62 24.37 -28.20
C HIS A 502 -2.35 24.65 -29.01
N SER A 503 -1.25 23.92 -28.72
CA SER A 503 0.00 24.05 -29.50
C SER A 503 -0.16 23.66 -30.98
N GLU A 504 -1.14 22.80 -31.30
CA GLU A 504 -1.51 22.39 -32.65
C GLU A 504 -2.54 23.33 -33.31
N GLY A 505 -2.99 24.39 -32.63
CA GLY A 505 -4.01 25.32 -33.10
C GLY A 505 -5.43 24.76 -33.11
N LYS A 506 -5.69 23.67 -32.38
CA LYS A 506 -6.97 22.95 -32.30
C LYS A 506 -7.76 23.21 -31.01
N ALA A 507 -7.19 23.99 -30.09
CA ALA A 507 -7.85 24.44 -28.87
C ALA A 507 -7.53 25.90 -28.61
N THR A 508 -8.49 26.60 -28.00
CA THR A 508 -8.37 27.98 -27.57
C THR A 508 -7.90 28.03 -26.13
N ARG A 509 -6.99 28.95 -25.81
CA ARG A 509 -6.53 29.26 -24.45
C ARG A 509 -6.82 30.71 -24.14
N ILE A 510 -7.61 30.97 -23.11
CA ILE A 510 -7.91 32.30 -22.59
C ILE A 510 -7.18 32.46 -21.27
N GLU A 511 -6.30 33.45 -21.18
CA GLU A 511 -5.57 33.76 -19.96
C GLU A 511 -6.46 34.50 -18.97
N ILE A 512 -6.36 34.15 -17.68
CA ILE A 512 -7.08 34.81 -16.59
C ILE A 512 -6.05 35.64 -15.83
N SER A 513 -6.13 36.96 -15.98
CA SER A 513 -5.19 37.92 -15.40
C SER A 513 -5.94 39.10 -14.76
N PRO A 514 -5.80 39.31 -13.43
CA PRO A 514 -4.99 38.51 -12.50
C PRO A 514 -5.56 37.09 -12.28
N PRO A 515 -4.71 36.10 -11.93
CA PRO A 515 -5.19 34.78 -11.54
C PRO A 515 -6.18 34.85 -10.38
N ILE A 516 -7.19 33.98 -10.40
CA ILE A 516 -8.23 33.92 -9.37
C ILE A 516 -7.96 32.74 -8.46
N THR A 517 -7.96 32.96 -7.13
CA THR A 517 -7.73 31.89 -6.16
C THR A 517 -9.06 31.36 -5.62
N ILE A 518 -9.27 30.06 -5.75
CA ILE A 518 -10.40 29.33 -5.14
C ILE A 518 -9.79 28.29 -4.21
N SER A 519 -10.28 28.22 -2.97
CA SER A 519 -9.81 27.22 -2.00
C SER A 519 -10.81 26.07 -1.89
N GLY A 520 -10.30 24.89 -1.59
CA GLY A 520 -11.14 23.78 -1.22
C GLY A 520 -10.38 22.69 -0.47
N PRO A 521 -11.08 21.73 0.16
CA PRO A 521 -10.44 20.68 0.92
C PRO A 521 -9.74 19.68 0.01
N LEU A 522 -8.57 19.21 0.45
CA LEU A 522 -7.95 18.03 -0.13
C LEU A 522 -8.67 16.77 0.35
N GLU A 523 -9.15 15.96 -0.59
CA GLU A 523 -9.95 14.78 -0.34
C GLU A 523 -9.46 13.55 -1.12
N PHE A 524 -9.86 12.39 -0.62
CA PHE A 524 -9.72 11.10 -1.28
C PHE A 524 -11.05 10.70 -1.91
N HIS A 525 -11.02 10.35 -3.20
CA HIS A 525 -12.19 9.96 -3.99
C HIS A 525 -12.10 8.50 -4.40
#